data_AF-A0A1M6D342-F1
#
_entry.id   AF-A0A1M6D342-F1
#
_cell.length_a   1.000
_cell.length_b   1.000
_cell.length_c   1.000
_cell.angle_alpha   90.00
_cell.angle_beta   90.00
_cell.angle_gamma   90.00
#
_symmetry.space_group_name_H-M   'P 1'
#
loop_
_entity.id
_entity.type
_entity.pdbx_description
1 polymer ?
#
loop_
_entity_poly.entity_id
_entity_poly.type
_entity_poly.pdbx_seq_one_letter_code
_entity_poly.pdbx_strand_id
1 'polypeptide(L)'
;MNKLLQKSFVAFAASVFLMACGDDDSSFDALEKPKGDYCNVISEDPLVIEAVEYGFYSKTMFEFDNGDVVETVEFESHQAAELACSEYAKDSDYRSVECSDKSIVAVGKETFTASEYKRMMVAFASACEEVNEAMSSSSSAKSSSSVAPSSSSVNSSSSSVGNDEVMSAMYVQYWNSNVVALNADDLEGCEDGALPDDMDQYEIAYEFNDPYDLGADYIGEKTNAYQDVKVPGVFAECGSIVLDGTNGLIVPKNDIFRTKGFVVEVRFMPTDEGDLANLFVADPPGSGVDGWQVRFDGTEARFHIRDGSEGGWNIYNAGEVSLNEWHVFRVKLFPTKSDDGIISYTLSLSLDGVSFEGTPFKGDVSDFDFDVGIGYDAVYQGEHERRTFKGKIDYIRYGRITEDGL
;
A
#
# COMPACT_ATOMS: atom_id res chain seq x y z
N MET A 1 -7.45 -9.45 16.83
CA MET A 1 -6.38 -8.76 16.09
C MET A 1 -6.91 -7.80 15.03
N ASN A 2 -7.58 -8.20 13.93
CA ASN A 2 -7.96 -7.23 12.87
C ASN A 2 -8.82 -6.02 13.35
N LYS A 3 -9.64 -6.18 14.40
CA LYS A 3 -10.37 -5.06 15.03
C LYS A 3 -9.54 -4.18 15.98
N LEU A 4 -8.40 -4.66 16.50
CA LEU A 4 -7.52 -3.91 17.41
C LEU A 4 -6.71 -2.87 16.63
N LEU A 5 -6.02 -3.28 15.57
CA LEU A 5 -5.24 -2.36 14.72
C LEU A 5 -6.13 -1.28 14.09
N GLN A 6 -7.30 -1.67 13.56
CA GLN A 6 -8.25 -0.73 12.93
C GLN A 6 -8.85 0.31 13.90
N LYS A 7 -8.76 0.10 15.22
CA LYS A 7 -9.23 1.03 16.26
C LYS A 7 -8.12 1.78 16.99
N SER A 8 -6.95 1.17 17.12
CA SER A 8 -5.73 1.85 17.58
C SER A 8 -5.42 3.05 16.68
N PHE A 9 -5.77 2.95 15.40
CA PHE A 9 -5.74 4.06 14.44
C PHE A 9 -6.78 5.16 14.68
N VAL A 10 -7.95 4.86 15.24
CA VAL A 10 -8.95 5.87 15.59
C VAL A 10 -8.47 6.69 16.78
N ALA A 11 -7.82 6.06 17.77
CA ALA A 11 -7.22 6.76 18.90
C ALA A 11 -6.16 7.78 18.45
N PHE A 12 -5.20 7.39 17.59
CA PHE A 12 -4.18 8.32 17.08
C PHE A 12 -4.72 9.33 16.06
N ALA A 13 -5.72 8.97 15.25
CA ALA A 13 -6.46 9.97 14.46
C ALA A 13 -7.26 10.93 15.37
N ALA A 14 -7.66 10.52 16.57
CA ALA A 14 -8.19 11.43 17.56
C ALA A 14 -7.07 12.32 18.15
N SER A 15 -5.88 11.80 18.46
CA SER A 15 -4.78 12.65 18.98
C SER A 15 -4.15 13.59 17.94
N VAL A 16 -4.22 13.28 16.64
CA VAL A 16 -3.40 13.87 15.55
C VAL A 16 -4.21 14.39 14.33
N PHE A 17 -5.55 14.27 14.33
CA PHE A 17 -6.41 14.81 13.24
C PHE A 17 -7.65 15.59 13.76
N LEU A 18 -7.68 15.98 15.05
CA LEU A 18 -8.94 16.38 15.70
C LEU A 18 -9.49 17.79 15.36
N MET A 19 -8.92 18.52 14.38
CA MET A 19 -9.46 19.82 13.94
C MET A 19 -9.73 19.92 12.43
N ALA A 20 -10.18 18.85 11.79
CA ALA A 20 -10.66 18.87 10.40
C ALA A 20 -12.18 19.11 10.25
N CYS A 21 -12.80 19.98 11.08
CA CYS A 21 -14.17 20.49 10.85
C CYS A 21 -14.50 21.74 11.71
N GLY A 22 -14.21 22.94 11.21
CA GLY A 22 -14.64 24.21 11.82
C GLY A 22 -14.46 25.39 10.86
N ASP A 23 -15.54 26.12 10.57
CA ASP A 23 -15.53 27.25 9.62
C ASP A 23 -14.63 28.42 10.07
N ASP A 24 -14.07 29.14 9.09
CA ASP A 24 -13.22 30.32 9.27
C ASP A 24 -13.84 31.43 10.13
N ASP A 25 -13.06 31.96 11.08
CA ASP A 25 -12.85 33.40 11.39
C ASP A 25 -12.48 33.63 12.88
N SER A 26 -11.19 33.59 13.23
CA SER A 26 -10.65 34.50 14.25
C SER A 26 -9.14 34.70 14.13
N SER A 27 -8.70 35.96 14.13
CA SER A 27 -7.27 36.32 14.13
C SER A 27 -6.74 36.40 15.56
N PHE A 28 -5.55 35.84 15.81
CA PHE A 28 -4.81 36.03 17.06
C PHE A 28 -3.34 36.38 16.81
N ASP A 29 -2.85 37.36 17.58
CA ASP A 29 -1.51 37.93 17.42
C ASP A 29 -0.42 37.14 18.17
N ALA A 30 0.61 36.77 17.42
CA ALA A 30 2.03 36.75 17.79
C ALA A 30 2.45 36.19 19.17
N LEU A 31 2.76 34.90 19.20
CA LEU A 31 3.93 34.35 19.90
C LEU A 31 4.82 33.66 18.86
N GLU A 32 6.15 33.72 19.01
CA GLU A 32 7.11 33.12 18.07
C GLU A 32 7.10 31.58 18.17
N LYS A 33 6.10 30.94 17.55
CA LYS A 33 6.03 29.48 17.37
C LYS A 33 6.84 29.02 16.14
N PRO A 34 7.31 27.75 16.11
CA PRO A 34 7.85 27.14 14.90
C PRO A 34 6.87 27.25 13.73
N LYS A 35 7.37 27.49 12.53
CA LYS A 35 6.53 27.58 11.33
C LYS A 35 6.32 26.20 10.72
N GLY A 36 5.20 25.58 11.06
CA GLY A 36 4.75 24.31 10.51
C GLY A 36 4.19 23.41 11.60
N ASP A 37 3.27 22.54 11.22
CA ASP A 37 2.89 21.39 12.03
C ASP A 37 4.07 20.42 12.09
N TYR A 38 4.25 19.74 13.23
CA TYR A 38 5.32 18.76 13.43
C TYR A 38 4.90 17.72 14.47
N CYS A 39 5.56 16.56 14.45
CA CYS A 39 5.44 15.53 15.47
C CYS A 39 6.84 15.07 15.88
N ASN A 40 7.16 15.02 17.16
CA ASN A 40 8.50 14.65 17.63
C ASN A 40 8.43 13.61 18.74
N VAL A 41 9.11 12.47 18.55
CA VAL A 41 9.23 11.41 19.56
C VAL A 41 10.29 11.83 20.59
N ILE A 42 9.87 11.97 21.85
CA ILE A 42 10.70 12.41 22.98
C ILE A 42 11.25 11.23 23.79
N SER A 43 10.50 10.13 23.83
CA SER A 43 10.79 8.89 24.52
C SER A 43 9.99 7.76 23.88
N GLU A 44 10.53 6.54 23.88
CA GLU A 44 9.85 5.33 23.38
C GLU A 44 9.29 4.44 24.50
N ASP A 45 9.81 4.56 25.73
CA ASP A 45 9.38 3.76 26.89
C ASP A 45 9.35 4.61 28.20
N PRO A 46 8.17 5.12 28.61
CA PRO A 46 6.91 5.15 27.86
C PRO A 46 7.03 5.99 26.59
N LEU A 47 6.15 5.75 25.61
CA LEU A 47 6.08 6.57 24.41
C LEU A 47 5.60 7.98 24.79
N VAL A 48 6.40 8.99 24.45
CA VAL A 48 6.09 10.40 24.64
C VAL A 48 6.29 11.12 23.33
N ILE A 49 5.25 11.80 22.85
CA ILE A 49 5.22 12.56 21.60
C ILE A 49 4.92 14.02 21.93
N GLU A 50 5.68 14.95 21.33
CA GLU A 50 5.36 16.39 21.32
C GLU A 50 4.96 16.80 19.91
N ALA A 51 3.77 17.37 19.74
CA ALA A 51 3.24 17.73 18.44
C ALA A 51 2.78 19.19 18.42
N VAL A 52 2.81 19.80 17.23
CA VAL A 52 2.05 21.01 16.91
C VAL A 52 1.17 20.73 15.72
N GLU A 53 -0.13 20.96 15.87
CA GLU A 53 -1.15 20.79 14.83
C GLU A 53 -2.04 22.04 14.81
N TYR A 54 -2.20 22.68 13.64
CA TYR A 54 -2.94 23.94 13.47
C TYR A 54 -2.52 25.07 14.44
N GLY A 55 -1.26 25.03 14.91
CA GLY A 55 -0.70 25.98 15.88
C GLY A 55 -0.99 25.65 17.37
N PHE A 56 -1.75 24.61 17.65
CA PHE A 56 -1.92 24.06 19.00
C PHE A 56 -0.76 23.11 19.32
N TYR A 57 -0.12 23.32 20.47
CA TYR A 57 0.89 22.39 20.99
C TYR A 57 0.22 21.39 21.92
N SER A 58 0.55 20.11 21.72
CA SER A 58 0.19 19.01 22.62
C SER A 58 1.44 18.19 22.98
N LYS A 59 1.37 17.55 24.15
CA LYS A 59 2.31 16.53 24.57
C LYS A 59 1.53 15.29 24.99
N THR A 60 1.67 14.21 24.26
CA THR A 60 0.97 12.94 24.50
C THR A 60 1.93 11.93 25.10
N MET A 61 1.48 11.22 26.14
CA MET A 61 2.19 10.12 26.78
C MET A 61 1.28 8.89 26.82
N PHE A 62 1.80 7.74 26.41
CA PHE A 62 1.10 6.46 26.48
C PHE A 62 1.73 5.57 27.55
N GLU A 63 0.93 5.12 28.50
CA GLU A 63 1.33 4.18 29.56
C GLU A 63 0.53 2.88 29.46
N PHE A 64 1.13 1.78 29.92
CA PHE A 64 0.49 0.46 29.96
C PHE A 64 0.38 -0.04 31.40
N ASP A 65 -0.84 -0.21 31.90
CA ASP A 65 -1.11 -0.75 33.24
C ASP A 65 -2.11 -1.89 33.19
N ASN A 66 -1.71 -3.08 33.67
CA ASN A 66 -2.57 -4.26 33.84
C ASN A 66 -3.42 -4.68 32.61
N GLY A 67 -2.96 -4.37 31.40
CA GLY A 67 -3.66 -4.65 30.14
C GLY A 67 -4.37 -3.45 29.53
N ASP A 68 -4.47 -2.34 30.25
CA ASP A 68 -5.07 -1.10 29.78
C ASP A 68 -4.01 -0.15 29.23
N VAL A 69 -4.38 0.61 28.19
CA VAL A 69 -3.57 1.72 27.68
C VAL A 69 -4.16 3.02 28.19
N VAL A 70 -3.31 3.83 28.82
CA VAL A 70 -3.65 5.14 29.34
C VAL A 70 -2.94 6.19 28.49
N GLU A 71 -3.71 7.02 27.80
CA GLU A 71 -3.21 8.17 27.06
C GLU A 71 -3.38 9.42 27.92
N THR A 72 -2.29 10.15 28.15
CA THR A 72 -2.31 11.45 28.81
C THR A 72 -1.87 12.52 27.81
N VAL A 73 -2.73 13.47 27.50
CA VAL A 73 -2.44 14.60 26.60
C VAL A 73 -2.39 15.89 27.42
N GLU A 74 -1.27 16.61 27.38
CA GLU A 74 -1.10 17.95 27.97
C GLU A 74 -1.12 19.04 26.90
N PHE A 75 -1.77 20.17 27.16
CA PHE A 75 -1.89 21.31 26.25
C PHE A 75 -1.36 22.60 26.87
N GLU A 76 -0.82 23.51 26.04
CA GLU A 76 -0.42 24.85 26.51
C GLU A 76 -1.60 25.70 27.00
N SER A 77 -2.79 25.51 26.40
CA SER A 77 -3.98 26.35 26.58
C SER A 77 -5.17 25.56 27.11
N HIS A 78 -5.90 26.17 28.04
CA HIS A 78 -7.18 25.65 28.55
C HIS A 78 -8.21 25.45 27.43
N GLN A 79 -8.27 26.37 26.47
CA GLN A 79 -9.20 26.32 25.35
C GLN A 79 -8.93 25.14 24.40
N ALA A 80 -7.66 24.75 24.26
CA ALA A 80 -7.28 23.59 23.47
C ALA A 80 -7.69 22.28 24.18
N ALA A 81 -7.43 22.19 25.49
CA ALA A 81 -7.85 21.06 26.30
C ALA A 81 -9.38 20.91 26.37
N GLU A 82 -10.13 22.01 26.49
CA GLU A 82 -11.60 22.02 26.50
C GLU A 82 -12.18 21.51 25.16
N LEU A 83 -11.62 21.97 24.03
CA LEU A 83 -12.06 21.57 22.70
C LEU A 83 -11.78 20.08 22.44
N ALA A 84 -10.53 19.64 22.65
CA ALA A 84 -10.13 18.24 22.49
C ALA A 84 -10.89 17.30 23.44
N CYS A 85 -11.11 17.71 24.70
CA CYS A 85 -11.90 16.95 25.68
C CYS A 85 -13.29 16.58 25.15
N SER A 86 -13.94 17.53 24.45
CA SER A 86 -15.28 17.34 23.94
C SER A 86 -15.37 16.25 22.86
N GLU A 87 -14.27 15.97 22.16
CA GLU A 87 -14.20 14.96 21.12
C GLU A 87 -13.72 13.61 21.66
N TYR A 88 -12.67 13.58 22.50
CA TYR A 88 -12.26 12.39 23.24
C TYR A 88 -13.45 11.78 24.01
N ALA A 89 -14.31 12.60 24.63
CA ALA A 89 -15.50 12.14 25.35
C ALA A 89 -16.63 11.58 24.45
N LYS A 90 -16.58 11.78 23.13
CA LYS A 90 -17.51 11.18 22.16
C LYS A 90 -16.96 9.91 21.53
N ASP A 91 -15.64 9.75 21.51
CA ASP A 91 -14.98 8.59 20.92
C ASP A 91 -15.39 7.31 21.65
N SER A 92 -15.75 6.29 20.88
CA SER A 92 -16.26 5.04 21.37
C SER A 92 -15.17 4.04 21.77
N ASP A 93 -13.90 4.33 21.46
CA ASP A 93 -12.75 3.47 21.74
C ASP A 93 -12.06 3.80 23.08
N TYR A 94 -12.43 4.89 23.75
CA TYR A 94 -12.17 5.10 25.18
C TYR A 94 -13.32 4.58 26.06
N ARG A 95 -12.98 4.02 27.22
CA ARG A 95 -13.98 3.61 28.24
C ARG A 95 -14.21 4.70 29.30
N SER A 96 -13.24 5.58 29.47
CA SER A 96 -13.26 6.70 30.41
C SER A 96 -12.33 7.79 29.91
N VAL A 97 -12.80 9.03 29.98
CA VAL A 97 -12.04 10.23 29.66
C VAL A 97 -12.22 11.21 30.83
N GLU A 98 -11.12 11.61 31.44
CA GLU A 98 -11.08 12.60 32.51
C GLU A 98 -10.37 13.86 32.00
N CYS A 99 -11.07 15.00 31.99
CA CYS A 99 -10.53 16.26 31.52
C CYS A 99 -10.21 17.20 32.69
N SER A 100 -9.06 17.86 32.61
CA SER A 100 -8.58 18.87 33.56
C SER A 100 -8.49 20.26 32.90
N ASP A 101 -7.95 21.24 33.62
CA ASP A 101 -7.72 22.60 33.08
C ASP A 101 -6.83 22.60 31.83
N LYS A 102 -5.87 21.68 31.72
CA LYS A 102 -4.88 21.63 30.63
C LYS A 102 -4.49 20.22 30.17
N SER A 103 -5.14 19.18 30.67
CA SER A 103 -4.84 17.82 30.27
C SER A 103 -6.08 16.95 30.12
N ILE A 104 -5.94 15.90 29.32
CA ILE A 104 -6.92 14.83 29.15
C ILE A 104 -6.22 13.55 29.56
N VAL A 105 -6.88 12.72 30.37
CA VAL A 105 -6.48 11.35 30.65
C VAL A 105 -7.57 10.44 30.09
N ALA A 106 -7.24 9.74 29.01
CA ALA A 106 -8.13 8.82 28.33
C ALA A 106 -7.65 7.38 28.55
N VAL A 107 -8.58 6.46 28.85
CA VAL A 107 -8.26 5.04 29.03
C VAL A 107 -8.92 4.25 27.92
N GLY A 108 -8.10 3.48 27.20
CA GLY A 108 -8.54 2.58 26.15
C GLY A 108 -9.59 1.59 26.65
N LYS A 109 -10.57 1.31 25.79
CA LYS A 109 -11.65 0.36 26.06
C LYS A 109 -11.26 -1.09 25.78
N GLU A 110 -10.29 -1.29 24.90
CA GLU A 110 -9.75 -2.62 24.57
C GLU A 110 -8.54 -2.92 25.46
N THR A 111 -8.38 -4.21 25.81
CA THR A 111 -7.25 -4.67 26.62
C THR A 111 -6.19 -5.31 25.75
N PHE A 112 -4.93 -4.93 25.98
CA PHE A 112 -3.76 -5.33 25.22
C PHE A 112 -2.87 -6.26 26.06
N THR A 113 -2.16 -7.17 25.41
CA THR A 113 -0.95 -7.77 25.99
C THR A 113 0.23 -6.80 25.90
N ALA A 114 1.27 -7.01 26.72
CA ALA A 114 2.46 -6.14 26.70
C ALA A 114 3.16 -6.09 25.32
N SER A 115 3.12 -7.17 24.53
CA SER A 115 3.67 -7.21 23.17
C SER A 115 2.75 -6.56 22.13
N GLU A 116 1.43 -6.56 22.32
CA GLU A 116 0.51 -5.76 21.49
C GLU A 116 0.67 -4.27 21.77
N TYR A 117 0.78 -3.86 23.05
CA TYR A 117 1.10 -2.49 23.42
C TYR A 117 2.43 -2.03 22.81
N LYS A 118 3.52 -2.81 22.97
CA LYS A 118 4.83 -2.44 22.42
C LYS A 118 4.79 -2.24 20.90
N ARG A 119 4.12 -3.13 20.16
CA ARG A 119 3.95 -2.98 18.70
C ARG A 119 3.13 -1.74 18.32
N MET A 120 2.10 -1.40 19.10
CA MET A 120 1.33 -0.17 18.92
C MET A 120 2.18 1.09 19.14
N MET A 121 3.07 1.09 20.14
CA MET A 121 3.98 2.21 20.41
C MET A 121 4.99 2.43 19.29
N VAL A 122 5.55 1.35 18.72
CA VAL A 122 6.46 1.44 17.56
C VAL A 122 5.74 2.06 16.36
N ALA A 123 4.50 1.63 16.06
CA ALA A 123 3.72 2.19 14.96
C ALA A 123 3.44 3.71 15.14
N PHE A 124 3.12 4.16 16.35
CA PHE A 124 2.92 5.59 16.63
C PHE A 124 4.22 6.41 16.57
N ALA A 125 5.35 5.83 16.97
CA ALA A 125 6.65 6.48 16.82
C ALA A 125 7.01 6.69 15.34
N SER A 126 6.90 5.66 14.51
CA SER A 126 7.18 5.76 13.07
C SER A 126 6.23 6.74 12.34
N ALA A 127 4.93 6.68 12.62
CA ALA A 127 3.96 7.63 12.04
C ALA A 127 4.26 9.10 12.41
N CYS A 128 4.86 9.33 13.58
CA CYS A 128 5.29 10.65 14.02
C CYS A 128 6.52 11.16 13.24
N GLU A 129 7.45 10.28 12.88
CA GLU A 129 8.63 10.62 12.08
C GLU A 129 8.25 10.98 10.63
N GLU A 130 7.33 10.23 10.01
CA GLU A 130 6.84 10.48 8.64
C GLU A 130 6.25 11.90 8.44
N VAL A 131 5.56 12.44 9.46
CA VAL A 131 5.02 13.82 9.43
C VAL A 131 6.12 14.85 9.21
N ASN A 132 7.30 14.66 9.81
CA ASN A 132 8.44 15.56 9.62
C ASN A 132 9.06 15.43 8.22
N GLU A 133 9.16 14.20 7.70
CA GLU A 133 9.72 13.96 6.37
C GLU A 133 8.84 14.59 5.28
N ALA A 134 7.53 14.35 5.33
CA ALA A 134 6.55 14.96 4.42
C ALA A 134 6.66 16.50 4.42
N MET A 135 6.71 17.12 5.60
CA MET A 135 6.82 18.58 5.72
C MET A 135 8.16 19.13 5.22
N SER A 136 9.28 18.45 5.48
CA SER A 136 10.60 18.89 5.05
C SER A 136 10.75 18.93 3.51
N SER A 137 10.14 17.98 2.81
CA SER A 137 10.14 17.89 1.34
C SER A 137 9.49 19.10 0.66
N SER A 138 8.44 19.67 1.28
CA SER A 138 7.66 20.78 0.73
C SER A 138 8.44 22.10 0.59
N SER A 139 9.54 22.25 1.33
CA SER A 139 10.26 23.52 1.50
C SER A 139 11.20 23.90 0.34
N SER A 140 11.39 23.00 -0.64
CA SER A 140 12.43 23.12 -1.68
C SER A 140 12.01 23.83 -2.98
N ALA A 141 10.71 24.08 -3.19
CA ALA A 141 10.19 24.59 -4.47
C ALA A 141 10.33 26.14 -4.64
N LYS A 142 11.56 26.65 -4.75
CA LYS A 142 11.81 28.08 -5.03
C LYS A 142 12.02 28.41 -6.52
N SER A 143 10.97 29.01 -7.09
CA SER A 143 11.03 30.15 -8.02
C SER A 143 11.78 30.01 -9.37
N SER A 144 10.99 29.94 -10.46
CA SER A 144 11.36 30.59 -11.72
C SER A 144 10.16 31.29 -12.39
N SER A 145 10.25 32.63 -12.42
CA SER A 145 9.52 33.62 -13.23
C SER A 145 9.37 33.23 -14.72
N SER A 146 8.43 33.73 -15.56
CA SER A 146 7.36 34.76 -15.42
C SER A 146 6.57 34.90 -16.76
N VAL A 147 5.64 35.88 -16.82
CA VAL A 147 5.05 36.53 -18.02
C VAL A 147 3.66 36.04 -18.48
N ALA A 148 2.64 36.75 -18.00
CA ALA A 148 1.39 37.07 -18.72
C ALA A 148 1.61 38.38 -19.55
N PRO A 149 0.70 38.90 -20.42
CA PRO A 149 -0.76 38.72 -20.39
C PRO A 149 -1.55 38.75 -21.73
N SER A 150 -2.89 38.72 -21.63
CA SER A 150 -3.91 39.18 -22.60
C SER A 150 -4.26 38.24 -23.78
N SER A 151 -5.51 38.13 -24.29
CA SER A 151 -6.83 38.64 -23.85
C SER A 151 -7.99 38.03 -24.68
N SER A 152 -9.23 38.26 -24.22
CA SER A 152 -10.50 38.40 -24.97
C SER A 152 -11.29 37.18 -25.53
N SER A 153 -12.55 37.12 -25.04
CA SER A 153 -13.82 36.84 -25.75
C SER A 153 -14.13 35.44 -26.35
N VAL A 154 -14.90 34.65 -25.60
CA VAL A 154 -16.36 34.38 -25.81
C VAL A 154 -16.80 34.39 -27.29
N ASN A 155 -17.35 33.30 -27.87
CA ASN A 155 -18.75 32.90 -27.66
C ASN A 155 -19.11 31.52 -28.29
N SER A 156 -20.13 30.82 -27.72
CA SER A 156 -21.15 29.94 -28.38
C SER A 156 -20.72 28.87 -29.43
N SER A 157 -21.14 27.60 -29.43
CA SER A 157 -22.07 26.73 -28.66
C SER A 157 -21.83 25.27 -29.14
N SER A 158 -22.48 24.15 -28.76
CA SER A 158 -23.66 23.79 -27.93
C SER A 158 -23.67 22.26 -27.69
N SER A 159 -24.47 21.76 -26.72
CA SER A 159 -24.86 20.34 -26.49
C SER A 159 -23.73 19.31 -26.35
N SER A 160 -23.54 18.69 -25.18
CA SER A 160 -24.51 17.75 -24.60
C SER A 160 -24.46 17.72 -23.06
N VAL A 161 -25.50 17.15 -22.45
CA VAL A 161 -25.49 16.80 -21.02
C VAL A 161 -24.57 15.60 -20.83
N GLY A 162 -23.39 15.84 -20.25
CA GLY A 162 -22.50 14.82 -19.70
C GLY A 162 -22.41 15.04 -18.19
N ASN A 163 -22.79 14.03 -17.41
CA ASN A 163 -22.42 13.97 -16.01
C ASN A 163 -20.97 13.49 -15.95
N ASP A 164 -20.02 14.40 -16.17
CA ASP A 164 -18.63 14.18 -15.80
C ASP A 164 -18.54 14.31 -14.27
N GLU A 165 -19.05 13.30 -13.55
CA GLU A 165 -18.50 12.96 -12.25
C GLU A 165 -17.07 12.51 -12.51
N VAL A 166 -16.16 13.49 -12.45
CA VAL A 166 -14.73 13.28 -12.39
C VAL A 166 -14.49 12.31 -11.24
N MET A 167 -14.16 11.06 -11.59
CA MET A 167 -13.58 10.09 -10.68
C MET A 167 -12.27 10.68 -10.18
N SER A 168 -12.35 11.47 -9.11
CA SER A 168 -11.20 12.01 -8.42
C SER A 168 -10.34 10.83 -8.02
N ALA A 169 -9.12 10.78 -8.56
CA ALA A 169 -8.19 9.69 -8.30
C ALA A 169 -8.09 9.47 -6.78
N MET A 170 -8.58 8.32 -6.31
CA MET A 170 -8.32 7.88 -4.95
C MET A 170 -6.84 7.55 -4.90
N TYR A 171 -6.01 8.51 -4.48
CA TYR A 171 -4.63 8.24 -4.11
C TYR A 171 -4.65 7.09 -3.09
N VAL A 172 -4.05 5.96 -3.44
CA VAL A 172 -3.89 4.88 -2.48
C VAL A 172 -2.81 5.33 -1.49
N GLN A 173 -3.15 5.24 -0.21
CA GLN A 173 -2.23 5.58 0.88
C GLN A 173 -1.56 4.27 1.32
N TYR A 174 -0.25 4.33 1.50
CA TYR A 174 0.57 3.20 1.93
C TYR A 174 1.68 3.72 2.84
N TRP A 175 2.16 2.85 3.73
CA TRP A 175 3.27 3.16 4.64
C TRP A 175 4.58 3.14 3.86
N ASN A 176 5.33 4.23 3.84
CA ASN A 176 6.62 4.28 3.13
C ASN A 176 7.77 3.74 4.02
N SER A 177 7.49 2.65 4.71
CA SER A 177 8.36 1.96 5.66
C SER A 177 8.53 0.50 5.26
N ASN A 178 9.55 -0.16 5.81
CA ASN A 178 9.72 -1.61 5.68
C ASN A 178 8.46 -2.37 6.12
N VAL A 179 8.15 -3.45 5.40
CA VAL A 179 6.96 -4.27 5.68
C VAL A 179 7.31 -5.32 6.73
N VAL A 180 7.14 -4.97 8.00
CA VAL A 180 7.35 -5.89 9.12
C VAL A 180 6.17 -6.86 9.25
N ALA A 181 6.44 -8.16 9.25
CA ALA A 181 5.46 -9.21 9.47
C ALA A 181 4.83 -9.11 10.87
N LEU A 182 3.53 -9.38 11.00
CA LEU A 182 2.82 -9.36 12.29
C LEU A 182 3.38 -10.36 13.32
N ASN A 183 4.14 -11.35 12.87
CA ASN A 183 4.83 -12.37 13.67
C ASN A 183 6.36 -12.35 13.51
N ALA A 184 6.97 -11.23 13.11
CA ALA A 184 8.43 -11.14 12.90
C ALA A 184 9.25 -11.53 14.15
N ASP A 185 8.81 -11.13 15.35
CA ASP A 185 9.44 -11.50 16.63
C ASP A 185 9.47 -13.02 16.88
N ASP A 186 8.56 -13.80 16.29
CA ASP A 186 8.54 -15.27 16.38
C ASP A 186 9.46 -15.94 15.33
N LEU A 187 10.10 -15.14 14.46
CA LEU A 187 10.87 -15.55 13.28
C LEU A 187 12.33 -15.05 13.32
N GLU A 188 12.85 -14.67 14.50
CA GLU A 188 14.25 -14.27 14.68
C GLU A 188 15.22 -15.31 14.05
N GLY A 189 16.05 -14.86 13.11
CA GLY A 189 17.01 -15.71 12.40
C GLY A 189 16.46 -16.49 11.21
N CYS A 190 15.25 -16.19 10.73
CA CYS A 190 14.78 -16.61 9.40
C CYS A 190 15.47 -15.85 8.24
N GLU A 191 16.12 -14.71 8.52
CA GLU A 191 16.81 -13.85 7.55
C GLU A 191 17.82 -14.64 6.69
N ASP A 192 17.54 -14.80 5.39
CA ASP A 192 18.48 -15.37 4.43
C ASP A 192 18.96 -14.31 3.43
N GLY A 193 20.15 -13.75 3.67
CA GLY A 193 20.80 -12.77 2.79
C GLY A 193 21.44 -13.37 1.52
N ALA A 194 21.19 -14.65 1.19
CA ALA A 194 21.65 -15.25 -0.06
C ALA A 194 20.87 -14.68 -1.25
N LEU A 195 21.58 -14.17 -2.25
CA LEU A 195 20.97 -13.87 -3.55
C LEU A 195 20.57 -15.19 -4.25
N PRO A 196 19.36 -15.27 -4.84
CA PRO A 196 18.97 -16.42 -5.64
C PRO A 196 19.90 -16.63 -6.84
N ASP A 197 20.08 -17.90 -7.23
CA ASP A 197 20.78 -18.25 -8.47
C ASP A 197 19.96 -17.84 -9.71
N ASP A 198 20.65 -17.36 -10.76
CA ASP A 198 20.10 -17.01 -12.10
C ASP A 198 19.04 -15.90 -12.13
N MET A 199 19.47 -14.66 -11.79
CA MET A 199 18.61 -13.46 -11.78
C MET A 199 18.75 -12.57 -13.02
N ASP A 200 19.57 -12.94 -14.02
CA ASP A 200 19.96 -12.11 -15.17
C ASP A 200 18.80 -11.60 -16.06
N GLN A 201 17.61 -12.21 -15.94
CA GLN A 201 16.41 -11.87 -16.72
C GLN A 201 15.37 -11.05 -15.94
N TYR A 202 15.64 -10.71 -14.67
CA TYR A 202 14.74 -9.97 -13.80
C TYR A 202 15.32 -8.59 -13.45
N GLU A 203 14.43 -7.64 -13.17
CA GLU A 203 14.75 -6.29 -12.71
C GLU A 203 14.14 -5.98 -11.33
N ILE A 204 13.21 -6.82 -10.86
CA ILE A 204 12.56 -6.76 -9.54
C ILE A 204 12.49 -8.17 -8.96
N ALA A 205 12.76 -8.32 -7.67
CA ALA A 205 12.61 -9.58 -6.95
C ALA A 205 12.11 -9.38 -5.51
N TYR A 206 10.90 -9.82 -5.21
CA TYR A 206 10.39 -9.92 -3.83
C TYR A 206 10.59 -11.36 -3.35
N GLU A 207 11.47 -11.58 -2.38
CA GLU A 207 11.91 -12.93 -1.94
C GLU A 207 11.39 -13.33 -0.54
N PHE A 208 10.68 -12.42 0.16
CA PHE A 208 9.96 -12.67 1.43
C PHE A 208 10.73 -13.44 2.52
N ASN A 209 12.05 -13.28 2.52
CA ASN A 209 13.06 -13.95 3.33
C ASN A 209 13.50 -13.14 4.56
N ASP A 210 13.24 -11.83 4.59
CA ASP A 210 13.36 -11.00 5.79
C ASP A 210 11.95 -10.72 6.37
N PRO A 211 11.59 -11.26 7.56
CA PRO A 211 10.30 -10.98 8.19
C PRO A 211 10.19 -9.54 8.73
N TYR A 212 11.29 -8.78 8.81
CA TYR A 212 11.31 -7.35 9.14
C TYR A 212 11.30 -6.45 7.90
N ASP A 213 11.44 -7.01 6.69
CA ASP A 213 11.26 -6.27 5.43
C ASP A 213 10.73 -7.14 4.28
N LEU A 214 9.48 -7.57 4.40
CA LEU A 214 8.78 -8.32 3.34
C LEU A 214 8.52 -7.51 2.06
N GLY A 215 8.82 -6.20 2.07
CA GLY A 215 8.59 -5.28 0.97
C GLY A 215 9.78 -5.12 0.03
N ALA A 216 10.98 -5.57 0.44
CA ALA A 216 12.22 -5.31 -0.27
C ALA A 216 12.26 -5.90 -1.69
N ASP A 217 12.67 -5.07 -2.66
CA ASP A 217 13.13 -5.51 -3.96
C ASP A 217 14.63 -5.88 -3.87
N TYR A 218 14.92 -7.18 -3.90
CA TYR A 218 16.24 -7.77 -3.66
C TYR A 218 17.28 -7.50 -4.74
N ILE A 219 16.85 -7.08 -5.94
CA ILE A 219 17.76 -6.82 -7.08
C ILE A 219 17.64 -5.39 -7.63
N GLY A 220 16.55 -4.67 -7.32
CA GLY A 220 16.35 -3.27 -7.67
C GLY A 220 16.14 -2.38 -6.45
N GLU A 221 17.02 -1.40 -6.21
CA GLU A 221 16.95 -0.50 -5.03
C GLU A 221 15.73 0.48 -5.03
N LYS A 222 14.69 0.26 -5.84
CA LYS A 222 13.68 1.29 -6.20
C LYS A 222 12.25 0.83 -6.42
N THR A 223 11.93 -0.47 -6.32
CA THR A 223 10.57 -0.96 -6.57
C THR A 223 10.02 -1.76 -5.40
N ASN A 224 10.27 -1.31 -4.16
CA ASN A 224 9.73 -1.94 -2.97
C ASN A 224 8.19 -2.00 -2.99
N ALA A 225 7.66 -3.08 -2.42
CA ALA A 225 6.27 -3.19 -2.01
C ALA A 225 6.09 -2.63 -0.60
N TYR A 226 4.90 -2.15 -0.29
CA TYR A 226 4.56 -1.51 0.98
C TYR A 226 3.26 -2.09 1.55
N GLN A 227 3.00 -1.79 2.82
CA GLN A 227 1.71 -2.07 3.44
C GLN A 227 0.70 -0.98 3.02
N ASP A 228 -0.40 -1.38 2.39
CA ASP A 228 -1.53 -0.49 2.12
C ASP A 228 -2.33 -0.26 3.41
N VAL A 229 -2.73 1.00 3.68
CA VAL A 229 -3.43 1.39 4.91
C VAL A 229 -4.84 0.81 5.04
N LYS A 230 -5.43 0.34 3.93
CA LYS A 230 -6.83 -0.13 3.88
C LYS A 230 -6.97 -1.65 4.10
N VAL A 231 -5.89 -2.43 4.04
CA VAL A 231 -5.87 -3.87 4.35
C VAL A 231 -5.09 -4.16 5.64
N PRO A 232 -5.34 -5.28 6.34
CA PRO A 232 -4.57 -5.66 7.52
C PRO A 232 -3.10 -5.96 7.19
N GLY A 233 -2.27 -5.97 8.24
CA GLY A 233 -0.89 -6.42 8.16
C GLY A 233 -0.76 -7.88 7.71
N VAL A 234 0.39 -8.20 7.11
CA VAL A 234 0.73 -9.53 6.61
C VAL A 234 1.45 -10.40 7.65
N PHE A 235 1.43 -11.71 7.47
CA PHE A 235 2.20 -12.67 8.27
C PHE A 235 3.36 -13.24 7.43
N ALA A 236 4.29 -13.93 8.07
CA ALA A 236 5.39 -14.64 7.41
C ALA A 236 5.63 -16.04 7.98
N GLU A 237 6.35 -16.84 7.22
CA GLU A 237 7.18 -17.97 7.67
C GLU A 237 8.59 -17.76 7.08
N CYS A 238 9.63 -18.48 7.54
CA CYS A 238 10.97 -18.31 6.95
C CYS A 238 10.93 -18.53 5.42
N GLY A 239 11.27 -17.48 4.64
CA GLY A 239 11.28 -17.52 3.18
C GLY A 239 9.89 -17.44 2.51
N SER A 240 8.84 -17.00 3.19
CA SER A 240 7.56 -16.72 2.52
C SER A 240 6.65 -15.75 3.27
N ILE A 241 5.94 -14.91 2.49
CA ILE A 241 4.80 -14.13 2.98
C ILE A 241 3.56 -15.03 3.07
N VAL A 242 2.77 -14.85 4.13
CA VAL A 242 1.55 -15.61 4.43
C VAL A 242 0.36 -14.66 4.38
N LEU A 243 -0.57 -14.97 3.47
CA LEU A 243 -1.75 -14.17 3.16
C LEU A 243 -3.02 -14.92 3.56
N ASP A 244 -3.92 -14.25 4.27
CA ASP A 244 -5.09 -14.86 4.92
C ASP A 244 -6.40 -14.74 4.12
N GLY A 245 -6.34 -14.13 2.93
CA GLY A 245 -7.50 -13.76 2.12
C GLY A 245 -8.09 -12.40 2.47
N THR A 246 -7.46 -11.60 3.34
CA THR A 246 -7.87 -10.22 3.67
C THR A 246 -6.75 -9.18 3.56
N ASN A 247 -5.49 -9.62 3.48
CA ASN A 247 -4.28 -8.81 3.42
C ASN A 247 -3.49 -9.00 2.11
N GLY A 248 -2.51 -8.13 1.87
CA GLY A 248 -1.68 -8.06 0.66
C GLY A 248 -0.74 -6.85 0.72
N LEU A 249 0.17 -6.74 -0.26
CA LEU A 249 1.13 -5.62 -0.36
C LEU A 249 0.91 -4.83 -1.66
N ILE A 250 1.12 -3.52 -1.60
CA ILE A 250 1.01 -2.61 -2.73
C ILE A 250 2.39 -2.22 -3.25
N VAL A 251 2.58 -2.33 -4.57
CA VAL A 251 3.73 -1.78 -5.26
C VAL A 251 3.29 -0.48 -5.93
N PRO A 252 3.80 0.69 -5.52
CA PRO A 252 3.37 1.97 -6.09
C PRO A 252 3.68 2.05 -7.58
N LYS A 253 2.85 2.78 -8.32
CA LYS A 253 2.95 2.90 -9.77
C LYS A 253 4.38 3.28 -10.21
N ASN A 254 4.92 2.49 -11.15
CA ASN A 254 6.31 2.60 -11.59
C ASN A 254 6.41 2.27 -13.10
N ASP A 255 7.16 3.09 -13.85
CA ASP A 255 7.37 2.93 -15.29
C ASP A 255 8.04 1.59 -15.67
N ILE A 256 8.65 0.87 -14.73
CA ILE A 256 9.20 -0.47 -14.95
C ILE A 256 8.16 -1.49 -15.44
N PHE A 257 6.91 -1.36 -15.01
CA PHE A 257 5.84 -2.27 -15.43
C PHE A 257 5.21 -1.89 -16.78
N ARG A 258 5.46 -0.66 -17.27
CA ARG A 258 4.91 -0.09 -18.51
C ARG A 258 5.70 -0.55 -19.74
N THR A 259 5.59 -1.84 -20.04
CA THR A 259 6.34 -2.50 -21.12
C THR A 259 5.43 -3.40 -21.96
N LYS A 260 5.82 -3.61 -23.22
CA LYS A 260 5.13 -4.50 -24.16
C LYS A 260 5.55 -5.96 -23.99
N GLY A 261 6.77 -6.18 -23.50
CA GLY A 261 7.32 -7.50 -23.24
C GLY A 261 7.84 -7.59 -21.80
N PHE A 262 7.56 -8.71 -21.14
CA PHE A 262 7.96 -8.98 -19.77
C PHE A 262 7.99 -10.48 -19.46
N VAL A 263 8.69 -10.82 -18.39
CA VAL A 263 8.57 -12.09 -17.67
C VAL A 263 8.06 -11.82 -16.25
N VAL A 264 7.11 -12.61 -15.80
CA VAL A 264 6.69 -12.72 -14.39
C VAL A 264 6.91 -14.16 -13.96
N GLU A 265 7.45 -14.38 -12.78
CA GLU A 265 7.50 -15.69 -12.13
C GLU A 265 7.06 -15.58 -10.68
N VAL A 266 6.15 -16.46 -10.25
CA VAL A 266 5.63 -16.49 -8.88
C VAL A 266 5.72 -17.92 -8.37
N ARG A 267 6.32 -18.09 -7.19
CA ARG A 267 6.27 -19.35 -6.44
C ARG A 267 5.29 -19.21 -5.27
N PHE A 268 4.22 -20.01 -5.28
CA PHE A 268 3.08 -19.86 -4.38
C PHE A 268 2.53 -21.22 -3.91
N MET A 269 1.80 -21.19 -2.80
CA MET A 269 1.11 -22.35 -2.22
C MET A 269 -0.30 -21.90 -1.81
N PRO A 270 -1.36 -22.21 -2.59
CA PRO A 270 -2.74 -21.92 -2.19
C PRO A 270 -3.14 -22.85 -1.04
N THR A 271 -3.87 -22.34 -0.04
CA THR A 271 -4.35 -23.15 1.09
C THR A 271 -5.87 -23.38 1.09
N ASP A 272 -6.57 -22.70 0.18
CA ASP A 272 -8.01 -22.75 -0.03
C ASP A 272 -8.29 -22.52 -1.53
N GLU A 273 -9.50 -22.82 -2.00
CA GLU A 273 -9.92 -22.43 -3.35
C GLU A 273 -10.06 -20.90 -3.43
N GLY A 274 -9.52 -20.27 -4.48
CA GLY A 274 -9.60 -18.83 -4.71
C GLY A 274 -10.55 -18.51 -5.86
N ASP A 275 -11.28 -17.41 -5.83
CA ASP A 275 -12.29 -17.09 -6.86
C ASP A 275 -12.04 -15.67 -7.38
N LEU A 276 -11.20 -15.54 -8.41
CA LEU A 276 -10.52 -14.31 -8.86
C LEU A 276 -9.29 -13.92 -8.02
N ALA A 277 -8.70 -14.85 -7.25
CA ALA A 277 -7.63 -14.56 -6.30
C ALA A 277 -6.35 -14.06 -7.00
N ASN A 278 -5.91 -12.85 -6.65
CA ASN A 278 -4.72 -12.19 -7.21
C ASN A 278 -3.43 -12.69 -6.55
N LEU A 279 -2.49 -13.19 -7.35
CA LEU A 279 -1.12 -13.45 -6.87
C LEU A 279 -0.25 -12.21 -7.05
N PHE A 280 -0.19 -11.70 -8.28
CA PHE A 280 0.52 -10.47 -8.64
C PHE A 280 -0.19 -9.82 -9.83
N VAL A 281 -0.66 -8.58 -9.70
CA VAL A 281 -1.57 -7.97 -10.68
C VAL A 281 -1.34 -6.49 -10.92
N ALA A 282 -1.40 -6.11 -12.20
CA ALA A 282 -1.76 -4.78 -12.64
C ALA A 282 -3.26 -4.81 -13.04
N ASP A 283 -4.18 -4.62 -12.08
CA ASP A 283 -5.63 -4.68 -12.30
C ASP A 283 -6.25 -3.27 -12.52
N PRO A 284 -6.49 -2.85 -13.78
CA PRO A 284 -6.99 -1.52 -14.14
C PRO A 284 -8.43 -1.25 -13.72
N PRO A 285 -8.75 -0.03 -13.22
CA PRO A 285 -10.12 0.34 -12.88
C PRO A 285 -11.02 0.38 -14.12
N GLY A 286 -12.13 -0.37 -14.08
CA GLY A 286 -13.17 -0.33 -15.11
C GLY A 286 -12.78 -0.99 -16.43
N SER A 287 -13.43 -0.57 -17.52
CA SER A 287 -13.20 -1.09 -18.89
C SER A 287 -12.58 -0.02 -19.78
N GLY A 288 -11.43 -0.31 -20.40
CA GLY A 288 -10.80 0.60 -21.37
C GLY A 288 -9.34 0.98 -21.08
N VAL A 289 -8.70 0.37 -20.09
CA VAL A 289 -7.30 0.61 -19.70
C VAL A 289 -6.52 -0.71 -19.71
N ASP A 290 -5.24 -0.67 -20.07
CA ASP A 290 -4.39 -1.86 -20.14
C ASP A 290 -4.21 -2.54 -18.77
N GLY A 291 -3.94 -3.84 -18.78
CA GLY A 291 -3.68 -4.57 -17.55
C GLY A 291 -3.29 -6.03 -17.74
N TRP A 292 -2.75 -6.62 -16.68
CA TRP A 292 -2.41 -8.04 -16.62
C TRP A 292 -2.56 -8.56 -15.20
N GLN A 293 -2.92 -9.83 -15.06
CA GLN A 293 -3.23 -10.44 -13.78
C GLN A 293 -2.65 -11.86 -13.74
N VAL A 294 -1.75 -12.15 -12.81
CA VAL A 294 -1.39 -13.51 -12.42
C VAL A 294 -2.36 -13.95 -11.33
N ARG A 295 -3.19 -14.94 -11.62
CA ARG A 295 -4.35 -15.33 -10.80
C ARG A 295 -4.43 -16.81 -10.49
N PHE A 296 -5.18 -17.08 -9.44
CA PHE A 296 -5.65 -18.39 -9.05
C PHE A 296 -7.20 -18.40 -9.07
N ASP A 297 -7.77 -19.15 -10.01
CA ASP A 297 -9.21 -19.21 -10.28
C ASP A 297 -9.73 -20.64 -10.04
N GLY A 298 -10.52 -20.83 -8.98
CA GLY A 298 -10.94 -22.12 -8.43
C GLY A 298 -9.73 -22.93 -7.95
N THR A 299 -9.29 -23.82 -8.83
CA THR A 299 -8.09 -24.68 -8.66
C THR A 299 -7.13 -24.54 -9.83
N GLU A 300 -7.22 -23.47 -10.64
CA GLU A 300 -6.39 -23.27 -11.84
C GLU A 300 -5.49 -22.04 -11.74
N ALA A 301 -4.23 -22.17 -12.18
CA ALA A 301 -3.36 -21.02 -12.43
C ALA A 301 -3.76 -20.37 -13.75
N ARG A 302 -4.07 -19.07 -13.72
CA ARG A 302 -4.52 -18.33 -14.90
C ARG A 302 -3.77 -17.01 -15.07
N PHE A 303 -3.51 -16.67 -16.32
CA PHE A 303 -3.01 -15.36 -16.70
C PHE A 303 -4.07 -14.62 -17.50
N HIS A 304 -4.47 -13.45 -17.01
CA HIS A 304 -5.35 -12.55 -17.74
C HIS A 304 -4.55 -11.37 -18.26
N ILE A 305 -4.87 -10.91 -19.48
CA ILE A 305 -4.20 -9.78 -20.11
C ILE A 305 -5.19 -8.99 -20.98
N ARG A 306 -5.08 -7.67 -20.95
CA ARG A 306 -6.02 -6.75 -21.60
C ARG A 306 -5.27 -5.59 -22.23
N ASP A 307 -5.51 -5.40 -23.52
CA ASP A 307 -5.37 -4.11 -24.21
C ASP A 307 -6.67 -3.32 -23.97
N GLY A 308 -6.56 -2.12 -23.43
CA GLY A 308 -7.70 -1.26 -23.12
C GLY A 308 -8.48 -0.81 -24.36
N SER A 309 -7.81 -0.72 -25.51
CA SER A 309 -8.38 -0.28 -26.79
C SER A 309 -9.12 -1.39 -27.55
N GLU A 310 -8.70 -2.66 -27.42
CA GLU A 310 -9.38 -3.81 -28.04
C GLU A 310 -10.56 -4.33 -27.18
N GLY A 311 -10.47 -4.18 -25.86
CA GLY A 311 -11.59 -4.36 -24.92
C GLY A 311 -11.81 -5.79 -24.42
N GLY A 312 -12.06 -5.92 -23.11
CA GLY A 312 -12.26 -7.21 -22.43
C GLY A 312 -10.94 -7.89 -22.02
N TRP A 313 -11.03 -8.98 -21.27
CA TRP A 313 -9.87 -9.74 -20.82
C TRP A 313 -9.63 -10.96 -21.72
N ASN A 314 -8.39 -11.11 -22.22
CA ASN A 314 -7.92 -12.38 -22.77
C ASN A 314 -7.45 -13.26 -21.61
N ILE A 315 -8.03 -14.45 -21.49
CA ILE A 315 -7.83 -15.37 -20.36
C ILE A 315 -7.12 -16.62 -20.85
N TYR A 316 -6.00 -16.95 -20.21
CA TYR A 316 -5.18 -18.10 -20.54
C TYR A 316 -4.99 -18.99 -19.31
N ASN A 317 -5.25 -20.28 -19.46
CA ASN A 317 -5.14 -21.28 -18.41
C ASN A 317 -3.77 -21.98 -18.49
N ALA A 318 -3.04 -22.05 -17.38
CA ALA A 318 -1.74 -22.72 -17.28
C ALA A 318 -1.83 -24.13 -16.67
N GLY A 319 -2.97 -24.51 -16.09
CA GLY A 319 -3.22 -25.84 -15.53
C GLY A 319 -3.84 -25.84 -14.13
N GLU A 320 -4.24 -27.03 -13.69
CA GLU A 320 -4.70 -27.29 -12.32
C GLU A 320 -3.54 -27.21 -11.31
N VAL A 321 -3.83 -26.72 -10.12
CA VAL A 321 -2.92 -26.44 -9.00
C VAL A 321 -3.42 -27.19 -7.76
N SER A 322 -2.53 -27.84 -7.02
CA SER A 322 -2.88 -28.56 -5.79
C SER A 322 -2.90 -27.61 -4.58
N LEU A 323 -3.88 -27.77 -3.70
CA LEU A 323 -3.89 -27.04 -2.43
C LEU A 323 -2.83 -27.61 -1.47
N ASN A 324 -2.12 -26.71 -0.79
CA ASN A 324 -1.05 -26.97 0.18
C ASN A 324 0.23 -27.58 -0.42
N GLU A 325 0.44 -27.45 -1.73
CA GLU A 325 1.70 -27.78 -2.41
C GLU A 325 2.34 -26.51 -2.99
N TRP A 326 3.67 -26.50 -3.13
CA TRP A 326 4.39 -25.38 -3.75
C TRP A 326 4.37 -25.51 -5.27
N HIS A 327 3.89 -24.47 -5.93
CA HIS A 327 3.82 -24.37 -7.38
C HIS A 327 4.61 -23.18 -7.90
N VAL A 328 5.18 -23.30 -9.10
CA VAL A 328 5.86 -22.21 -9.81
C VAL A 328 5.08 -21.88 -11.08
N PHE A 329 4.46 -20.71 -11.12
CA PHE A 329 3.78 -20.20 -12.30
C PHE A 329 4.60 -19.08 -12.94
N ARG A 330 4.96 -19.28 -14.20
CA ARG A 330 5.73 -18.34 -15.01
C ARG A 330 4.93 -17.90 -16.22
N VAL A 331 4.96 -16.59 -16.48
CA VAL A 331 4.37 -15.93 -17.64
C VAL A 331 5.48 -15.22 -18.40
N LYS A 332 5.50 -15.34 -19.73
CA LYS A 332 6.44 -14.63 -20.59
C LYS A 332 5.72 -14.06 -21.81
N LEU A 333 5.66 -12.75 -21.92
CA LEU A 333 5.22 -12.03 -23.12
C LEU A 333 6.48 -11.47 -23.80
N PHE A 334 6.84 -11.96 -24.97
CA PHE A 334 8.11 -11.63 -25.62
C PHE A 334 7.94 -11.28 -27.10
N PRO A 335 8.73 -10.34 -27.64
CA PRO A 335 8.68 -9.99 -29.05
C PRO A 335 9.25 -11.12 -29.92
N THR A 336 8.65 -11.26 -31.09
CA THR A 336 9.01 -12.21 -32.13
C THR A 336 8.92 -11.50 -33.47
N LYS A 337 9.81 -11.86 -34.41
CA LYS A 337 9.93 -11.17 -35.70
C LYS A 337 9.70 -12.17 -36.84
N SER A 338 8.74 -11.86 -37.71
CA SER A 338 8.46 -12.66 -38.91
C SER A 338 9.46 -12.39 -40.03
N ASP A 339 9.46 -13.25 -41.06
CA ASP A 339 10.37 -13.17 -42.22
C ASP A 339 10.27 -11.84 -43.00
N ASP A 340 9.13 -11.15 -42.92
CA ASP A 340 8.89 -9.82 -43.50
C ASP A 340 9.26 -8.65 -42.57
N GLY A 341 9.82 -8.95 -41.39
CA GLY A 341 10.34 -7.98 -40.43
C GLY A 341 9.31 -7.36 -39.49
N ILE A 342 8.06 -7.83 -39.50
CA ILE A 342 7.01 -7.38 -38.56
C ILE A 342 7.31 -7.96 -37.17
N ILE A 343 7.30 -7.10 -36.15
CA ILE A 343 7.39 -7.51 -34.75
C ILE A 343 5.97 -7.78 -34.23
N SER A 344 5.80 -8.93 -33.57
CA SER A 344 4.58 -9.33 -32.88
C SER A 344 4.93 -9.99 -31.55
N TYR A 345 4.05 -9.90 -30.56
CA TYR A 345 4.32 -10.47 -29.24
C TYR A 345 3.74 -11.88 -29.12
N THR A 346 4.49 -12.77 -28.47
CA THR A 346 4.08 -14.15 -28.19
C THR A 346 4.00 -14.34 -26.69
N LEU A 347 2.86 -14.86 -26.22
CA LEU A 347 2.65 -15.25 -24.83
C LEU A 347 3.01 -16.73 -24.65
N SER A 348 3.85 -17.04 -23.68
CA SER A 348 4.08 -18.39 -23.18
C SER A 348 3.80 -18.44 -21.68
N LEU A 349 3.27 -19.58 -21.22
CA LEU A 349 2.96 -19.87 -19.83
C LEU A 349 3.63 -21.18 -19.45
N SER A 350 4.05 -21.33 -18.19
CA SER A 350 4.40 -22.64 -17.64
C SER A 350 4.03 -22.75 -16.16
N LEU A 351 3.41 -23.87 -15.81
CA LEU A 351 3.15 -24.28 -14.42
C LEU A 351 4.05 -25.48 -14.11
N ASP A 352 4.85 -25.39 -13.04
CA ASP A 352 5.78 -26.43 -12.58
C ASP A 352 6.72 -26.97 -13.68
N GLY A 353 7.17 -26.05 -14.55
CA GLY A 353 8.02 -26.36 -15.71
C GLY A 353 7.29 -26.99 -16.91
N VAL A 354 6.00 -27.30 -16.80
CA VAL A 354 5.17 -27.74 -17.94
C VAL A 354 4.72 -26.52 -18.72
N SER A 355 5.33 -26.31 -19.89
CA SER A 355 5.03 -25.17 -20.76
C SER A 355 3.82 -25.40 -21.67
N PHE A 356 2.99 -24.37 -21.79
CA PHE A 356 2.02 -24.20 -22.88
C PHE A 356 2.68 -23.47 -24.07
N GLU A 357 2.32 -23.89 -25.29
CA GLU A 357 2.90 -23.36 -26.52
C GLU A 357 2.58 -21.86 -26.74
N GLY A 358 3.52 -21.18 -27.39
CA GLY A 358 3.47 -19.75 -27.63
C GLY A 358 2.23 -19.33 -28.41
N THR A 359 1.32 -18.60 -27.76
CA THR A 359 0.14 -18.03 -28.41
C THR A 359 0.44 -16.60 -28.87
N PRO A 360 0.24 -16.24 -30.15
CA PRO A 360 0.39 -14.86 -30.60
C PRO A 360 -0.58 -13.94 -29.86
N PHE A 361 -0.02 -12.93 -29.19
CA PHE A 361 -0.78 -11.85 -28.56
C PHE A 361 -0.86 -10.67 -29.52
N LYS A 362 -2.05 -10.08 -29.62
CA LYS A 362 -2.31 -8.85 -30.37
C LYS A 362 -2.89 -7.86 -29.38
N GLY A 363 -2.21 -6.73 -29.26
CA GLY A 363 -2.53 -5.67 -28.32
C GLY A 363 -1.26 -4.99 -27.81
N ASP A 364 -1.43 -3.79 -27.31
CA ASP A 364 -0.49 -3.13 -26.40
C ASP A 364 -0.96 -3.36 -24.96
N VAL A 365 -0.02 -3.44 -24.02
CA VAL A 365 -0.31 -3.54 -22.57
C VAL A 365 0.59 -2.64 -21.74
N SER A 366 1.26 -1.69 -22.40
CA SER A 366 2.21 -0.77 -21.76
C SER A 366 1.56 0.49 -21.19
N ASP A 367 0.28 0.78 -21.48
CA ASP A 367 -0.39 2.01 -21.06
C ASP A 367 -1.26 1.84 -19.82
N PHE A 368 -0.60 1.71 -18.67
CA PHE A 368 -1.23 1.82 -17.36
C PHE A 368 -0.51 2.80 -16.42
N ASP A 369 -1.28 3.41 -15.52
CA ASP A 369 -0.84 4.44 -14.56
C ASP A 369 -1.54 4.25 -13.19
N PHE A 370 -1.44 3.04 -12.63
CA PHE A 370 -1.99 2.67 -11.33
C PHE A 370 -1.07 1.68 -10.59
N ASP A 371 -1.33 1.48 -9.30
CA ASP A 371 -0.51 0.66 -8.41
C ASP A 371 -0.73 -0.85 -8.66
N VAL A 372 0.31 -1.64 -8.41
CA VAL A 372 0.33 -3.10 -8.62
C VAL A 372 0.08 -3.82 -7.28
N GLY A 373 -0.79 -4.83 -7.29
CA GLY A 373 -1.14 -5.60 -6.08
C GLY A 373 -0.40 -6.93 -5.99
N ILE A 374 0.15 -7.23 -4.81
CA ILE A 374 0.64 -8.55 -4.39
C ILE A 374 -0.40 -9.16 -3.45
N GLY A 375 -0.99 -10.30 -3.85
CA GLY A 375 -1.98 -11.00 -3.03
C GLY A 375 -3.42 -10.45 -3.08
N TYR A 376 -3.66 -9.30 -3.72
CA TYR A 376 -4.97 -8.64 -3.72
C TYR A 376 -5.13 -7.62 -4.88
N ASP A 377 -6.27 -6.91 -4.96
CA ASP A 377 -6.52 -5.83 -5.93
C ASP A 377 -6.28 -4.45 -5.28
N ALA A 378 -5.11 -3.86 -5.55
CA ALA A 378 -4.69 -2.55 -5.03
C ALA A 378 -5.59 -1.37 -5.47
N VAL A 379 -6.43 -1.55 -6.49
CA VAL A 379 -7.30 -0.49 -7.02
C VAL A 379 -8.71 -0.51 -6.36
N TYR A 380 -8.99 -1.48 -5.48
CA TYR A 380 -10.25 -1.58 -4.72
C TYR A 380 -11.51 -1.61 -5.60
N GLN A 381 -11.47 -2.41 -6.66
CA GLN A 381 -12.58 -2.53 -7.59
C GLN A 381 -13.74 -3.37 -7.04
N GLY A 382 -14.80 -3.48 -7.84
CA GLY A 382 -15.89 -4.41 -7.56
C GLY A 382 -15.38 -5.83 -7.33
N GLU A 383 -15.90 -6.47 -6.28
CA GLU A 383 -15.54 -7.84 -5.86
C GLU A 383 -14.14 -7.95 -5.23
N HIS A 384 -13.57 -6.86 -4.72
CA HIS A 384 -12.28 -6.85 -4.00
C HIS A 384 -12.12 -7.99 -2.96
N GLU A 385 -13.16 -8.27 -2.14
CA GLU A 385 -13.16 -9.36 -1.15
C GLU A 385 -13.01 -10.78 -1.74
N ARG A 386 -13.26 -10.96 -3.05
CA ARG A 386 -13.03 -12.21 -3.80
C ARG A 386 -11.66 -12.23 -4.48
N ARG A 387 -11.07 -11.05 -4.71
CA ARG A 387 -9.80 -10.86 -5.44
C ARG A 387 -8.56 -11.06 -4.57
N THR A 388 -8.71 -11.41 -3.31
CA THR A 388 -7.63 -11.69 -2.37
C THR A 388 -7.16 -13.14 -2.46
N PHE A 389 -5.86 -13.36 -2.31
CA PHE A 389 -5.25 -14.69 -2.25
C PHE A 389 -5.08 -15.18 -0.81
N LYS A 390 -5.22 -16.50 -0.64
CA LYS A 390 -5.13 -17.16 0.67
C LYS A 390 -4.16 -18.34 0.62
N GLY A 391 -2.99 -18.14 1.20
CA GLY A 391 -1.90 -19.11 1.15
C GLY A 391 -0.56 -18.45 1.39
N LYS A 392 0.47 -18.95 0.71
CA LYS A 392 1.85 -18.46 0.85
C LYS A 392 2.43 -18.07 -0.49
N ILE A 393 3.32 -17.09 -0.50
CA ILE A 393 4.14 -16.73 -1.65
C ILE A 393 5.60 -16.72 -1.18
N ASP A 394 6.44 -17.49 -1.88
CA ASP A 394 7.87 -17.67 -1.60
C ASP A 394 8.69 -16.60 -2.34
N TYR A 395 8.39 -16.36 -3.62
CA TYR A 395 8.89 -15.18 -4.33
C TYR A 395 7.95 -14.70 -5.44
N ILE A 396 8.13 -13.43 -5.82
CA ILE A 396 7.62 -12.82 -7.06
C ILE A 396 8.80 -12.13 -7.76
N ARG A 397 9.06 -12.50 -9.01
CA ARG A 397 10.13 -11.92 -9.84
C ARG A 397 9.56 -11.35 -11.13
N TYR A 398 10.06 -10.19 -11.52
CA TYR A 398 9.62 -9.47 -12.72
C TYR A 398 10.82 -8.94 -13.51
N GLY A 399 10.77 -8.99 -14.83
CA GLY A 399 11.76 -8.37 -15.71
C GLY A 399 11.16 -7.95 -17.04
N ARG A 400 11.64 -6.83 -17.61
CA ARG A 400 11.20 -6.40 -18.94
C ARG A 400 11.91 -7.20 -20.03
N ILE A 401 11.23 -7.35 -21.16
CA ILE A 401 11.78 -7.95 -22.38
C ILE A 401 11.65 -6.93 -23.49
N THR A 402 12.78 -6.37 -23.91
CA THR A 402 12.84 -5.40 -25.00
C THR A 402 12.90 -6.09 -26.38
N GLU A 403 12.74 -5.31 -27.43
CA GLU A 403 12.91 -5.76 -28.83
C GLU A 403 14.38 -5.80 -29.26
N ASP A 404 15.32 -5.58 -28.34
CA ASP A 404 16.75 -5.46 -28.63
C ASP A 404 17.34 -6.79 -29.13
N GLY A 405 17.87 -6.76 -30.35
CA GLY A 405 18.52 -7.92 -30.99
C GLY A 405 17.66 -8.73 -31.95
N LEU A 406 16.42 -8.30 -32.24
CA LEU A 406 15.53 -8.90 -33.27
C LEU A 406 15.72 -8.29 -34.66
#